data_AF-A0A9D7R1S2-F1
#
_entry.id   AF-A0A9D7R1S2-F1
#
_cell.length_a   1.000
_cell.length_b   1.000
_cell.length_c   1.000
_cell.angle_alpha   90.00
_cell.angle_beta   90.00
_cell.angle_gamma   90.00
#
_symmetry.space_group_name_H-M   'P 1'
#
loop_
_entity.id
_entity.type
_entity.pdbx_description
1 polymer ?
#
loop_
_entity_poly.entity_id
_entity_poly.type
_entity_poly.pdbx_seq_one_letter_code
_entity_poly.pdbx_strand_id
1 'polypeptide(L)'
;MLCGLNNSLRYSNIYRNTGGIFTDISAGLTGVENRNGADWGDYDNDGDLDILLMGFDGTNYVTKIYRNDITVSNTAPSIPINLTSNQTGNNRINLKWNKSTDAQTLQKGLTYNLRISTTPQEVLKLFLQCPT
;
A
#
# COMPACT_ATOMS: atom_id res chain seq x y z
N MET A 1 -2.27 -1.48 -8.17
CA MET A 1 -1.99 -1.75 -9.59
C MET A 1 -3.03 -2.71 -10.13
N LEU A 2 -3.42 -2.58 -11.41
CA LEU A 2 -4.29 -3.54 -12.09
C LEU A 2 -3.66 -3.88 -13.44
N CYS A 3 -3.52 -5.17 -13.74
CA CYS A 3 -3.13 -5.67 -15.06
C CYS A 3 -4.18 -6.68 -15.56
N GLY A 4 -4.37 -6.76 -16.87
CA GLY A 4 -5.36 -7.67 -17.43
C GLY A 4 -5.82 -7.32 -18.84
N LEU A 5 -6.92 -7.96 -19.24
CA LEU A 5 -7.57 -7.82 -20.54
C LEU A 5 -9.01 -7.35 -20.33
N ASN A 6 -9.46 -6.31 -21.05
CA ASN A 6 -10.84 -5.86 -21.09
C ASN A 6 -11.21 -5.49 -22.54
N ASN A 7 -12.30 -6.06 -23.08
CA ASN A 7 -12.75 -5.84 -24.45
C ASN A 7 -11.61 -5.93 -25.48
N SER A 8 -10.78 -6.98 -25.36
CA SER A 8 -9.58 -7.23 -26.19
C SER A 8 -8.42 -6.23 -26.04
N LEU A 9 -8.54 -5.24 -25.15
CA LEU A 9 -7.46 -4.32 -24.79
C LEU A 9 -6.73 -4.81 -23.54
N ARG A 10 -5.42 -5.00 -23.66
CA ARG A 10 -4.56 -5.28 -22.50
C ARG A 10 -4.24 -3.97 -21.79
N TYR A 11 -4.22 -3.99 -20.47
CA TYR A 11 -3.93 -2.82 -19.65
C TYR A 11 -3.02 -3.18 -18.49
N SER A 12 -2.29 -2.19 -18.00
CA SER A 12 -1.43 -2.27 -16.82
C SER A 12 -1.35 -0.88 -16.24
N ASN A 13 -2.15 -0.64 -15.20
CA ASN A 13 -2.40 0.71 -14.69
C ASN A 13 -2.02 0.78 -13.21
N ILE A 14 -1.44 1.92 -12.84
CA ILE A 14 -1.13 2.26 -11.46
C ILE A 14 -2.15 3.29 -11.00
N TYR A 15 -2.77 3.02 -9.86
CA TYR A 15 -3.77 3.92 -9.27
C TYR A 15 -3.22 4.51 -7.99
N ARG A 16 -3.23 5.85 -7.89
CA ARG A 16 -2.96 6.55 -6.64
C ARG A 16 -4.23 6.56 -5.80
N ASN A 17 -4.13 6.09 -4.56
CA ASN A 17 -5.22 6.16 -3.59
C ASN A 17 -5.12 7.46 -2.76
N THR A 18 -6.09 8.36 -2.91
CA THR A 18 -6.22 9.60 -2.13
C THR A 18 -7.33 9.47 -1.09
N GLY A 19 -7.19 8.46 -0.23
CA GLY A 19 -8.11 8.16 0.86
C GLY A 19 -9.49 7.70 0.39
N GLY A 20 -9.50 6.59 -0.34
CA GLY A 20 -10.69 5.93 -0.87
C GLY A 20 -11.01 6.29 -2.33
N ILE A 21 -10.35 7.31 -2.88
CA ILE A 21 -10.48 7.69 -4.29
C ILE A 21 -9.25 7.18 -5.03
N PHE A 22 -9.46 6.36 -6.05
CA PHE A 22 -8.41 5.80 -6.89
C PHE A 22 -8.35 6.55 -8.22
N THR A 23 -7.20 7.14 -8.52
CA THR A 23 -6.95 7.87 -9.78
C THR A 23 -5.80 7.22 -10.52
N ASP A 24 -6.01 6.89 -11.79
CA ASP A 24 -4.93 6.38 -12.65
C ASP A 24 -3.87 7.46 -12.84
N ILE A 25 -2.60 7.12 -12.56
CA ILE A 25 -1.48 8.06 -12.74
C ILE A 25 -0.92 8.06 -14.16
N SER A 26 -1.44 7.21 -15.05
CA SER A 26 -0.98 7.08 -16.43
C SER A 26 0.52 6.77 -16.53
N ALA A 27 0.98 5.79 -15.75
CA ALA A 27 2.39 5.42 -15.63
C ALA A 27 3.07 4.88 -16.90
N GLY A 28 2.35 4.78 -18.02
CA GLY A 28 2.92 4.37 -19.30
C GLY A 28 3.37 2.90 -19.37
N LEU A 29 2.84 2.03 -18.50
CA LEU A 29 3.20 0.61 -18.54
C LEU A 29 2.63 -0.06 -19.79
N THR A 30 3.38 -1.02 -20.33
CA THR A 30 2.89 -1.90 -21.40
C THR A 30 1.70 -2.69 -20.89
N GLY A 31 0.56 -2.64 -21.58
CA GLY A 31 -0.59 -3.47 -21.23
C GLY A 31 -0.29 -4.94 -21.45
N VAL A 32 -0.45 -5.76 -20.41
CA VAL A 32 -0.31 -7.22 -20.49
C VAL A 32 -1.52 -7.94 -19.91
N GLU A 33 -1.83 -9.12 -20.45
CA GLU A 33 -2.75 -10.07 -19.83
C GLU A 33 -1.98 -11.11 -19.01
N ASN A 34 -2.06 -11.00 -17.68
CA ASN A 34 -1.59 -12.01 -16.72
C ASN A 34 -2.15 -11.68 -15.32
N ARG A 35 -2.74 -12.65 -14.62
CA ARG A 35 -3.34 -12.42 -13.29
C ARG A 35 -2.30 -12.16 -12.19
N ASN A 36 -1.08 -12.69 -12.34
CA ASN A 36 0.02 -12.53 -11.39
C ASN A 36 1.24 -11.91 -12.08
N GLY A 37 0.97 -11.01 -13.03
CA GLY A 37 1.97 -10.46 -13.90
C GLY A 37 2.79 -9.32 -13.30
N ALA A 38 2.52 -8.88 -12.07
CA ALA A 38 3.22 -7.72 -11.54
C ALA A 38 3.55 -7.85 -10.07
N ASP A 39 4.70 -7.30 -9.69
CA ASP A 39 5.13 -7.19 -8.30
C ASP A 39 5.93 -5.90 -8.07
N TRP A 40 5.99 -5.46 -6.81
CA TRP A 40 6.75 -4.29 -6.38
C TRP A 40 8.05 -4.71 -5.69
N GLY A 41 9.12 -3.97 -5.93
CA GLY A 41 10.39 -4.16 -5.22
C GLY A 41 11.33 -3.00 -5.47
N ASP A 42 12.32 -2.81 -4.61
CA ASP A 42 13.41 -1.85 -4.80
C ASP A 42 14.55 -2.58 -5.51
N TYR A 43 14.61 -2.49 -6.85
CA TYR A 43 15.51 -3.31 -7.68
C TYR A 43 16.95 -2.79 -7.64
N ASP A 44 17.15 -1.49 -7.48
CA ASP A 44 18.46 -0.86 -7.52
C ASP A 44 18.95 -0.30 -6.16
N ASN A 45 18.13 -0.42 -5.13
CA ASN A 45 18.38 0.01 -3.75
C ASN A 45 18.44 1.54 -3.58
N ASP A 46 17.68 2.30 -4.36
CA ASP A 46 17.57 3.75 -4.19
C ASP A 46 16.45 4.18 -3.21
N GLY A 47 15.70 3.21 -2.67
CA GLY A 47 14.70 3.41 -1.62
C GLY A 47 13.33 3.82 -2.13
N ASP A 48 13.12 3.84 -3.44
CA ASP A 48 11.81 3.90 -4.05
C ASP A 48 11.36 2.51 -4.59
N LEU A 49 10.07 2.34 -4.88
CA LEU A 49 9.55 1.03 -5.31
C LEU A 49 9.41 0.98 -6.84
N ASP A 50 10.14 0.06 -7.44
CA ASP A 50 10.05 -0.33 -8.84
C ASP A 50 8.97 -1.38 -9.09
N ILE A 51 8.70 -1.64 -10.37
CA ILE A 51 7.71 -2.64 -10.81
C ILE A 51 8.35 -3.66 -11.72
N LEU A 52 8.24 -4.93 -11.34
CA LEU A 52 8.37 -6.05 -12.27
C LEU A 52 7.01 -6.24 -12.96
N LEU A 53 7.01 -6.36 -14.29
CA LEU A 53 5.84 -6.66 -15.11
C LEU A 53 6.12 -7.81 -16.09
N MET A 54 5.23 -8.78 -16.13
CA MET A 54 5.29 -10.00 -16.90
C MET A 54 3.92 -10.36 -17.46
N GLY A 55 3.85 -10.76 -18.72
CA GLY A 55 2.61 -11.26 -19.30
C GLY A 55 2.63 -11.26 -20.82
N PHE A 56 1.47 -11.49 -21.43
CA PHE A 56 1.31 -11.45 -22.88
C PHE A 56 0.79 -10.08 -23.31
N ASP A 57 1.50 -9.41 -24.22
CA ASP A 57 1.14 -8.05 -24.71
C ASP A 57 0.17 -8.08 -25.91
N GLY A 58 -0.20 -9.27 -26.38
CA GLY A 58 -0.99 -9.50 -27.58
C GLY A 58 -0.20 -10.05 -28.76
N THR A 59 1.13 -9.99 -28.70
CA THR A 59 2.04 -10.56 -29.71
C THR A 59 3.10 -11.46 -29.07
N ASN A 60 3.71 -11.02 -27.97
CA ASN A 60 4.81 -11.70 -27.29
C ASN A 60 4.56 -11.84 -25.79
N TYR A 61 5.21 -12.83 -25.18
CA TYR A 61 5.42 -12.83 -23.74
C TYR A 61 6.55 -11.87 -23.40
N VAL A 62 6.29 -10.93 -22.50
CA VAL A 62 7.24 -9.89 -22.09
C VAL A 62 7.53 -10.01 -20.60
N THR A 63 8.77 -9.69 -20.23
CA THR A 63 9.22 -9.44 -18.85
C THR A 63 9.98 -8.13 -18.86
N LYS A 64 9.51 -7.15 -18.10
CA LYS A 64 10.06 -5.80 -18.03
C LYS A 64 10.17 -5.36 -16.58
N ILE A 65 11.23 -4.63 -16.25
CA ILE A 65 11.32 -3.86 -15.01
C ILE A 65 11.09 -2.40 -15.39
N TYR A 66 10.18 -1.73 -14.69
CA TYR A 66 9.96 -0.30 -14.78
C TYR A 66 10.57 0.32 -13.56
N ARG A 67 11.66 1.06 -13.77
CA ARG A 67 12.29 1.84 -12.72
C ARG A 67 11.42 3.03 -12.37
N ASN A 68 11.18 3.22 -11.10
CA ASN A 68 10.61 4.44 -10.58
C ASN A 68 11.77 5.41 -10.31
N ASP A 69 11.79 6.57 -10.97
CA ASP A 69 12.86 7.57 -10.83
C ASP A 69 12.31 8.85 -10.17
N ILE A 70 11.27 8.73 -9.35
CA ILE A 70 10.67 9.90 -8.71
C ILE A 70 11.61 10.38 -7.60
N THR A 71 11.98 11.65 -7.66
CA THR A 71 12.88 12.26 -6.67
C THR A 71 12.23 12.47 -5.29
N VAL A 72 10.94 12.14 -5.15
CA VAL A 72 10.19 12.27 -3.91
C VAL A 72 9.95 10.89 -3.32
N SER A 73 10.82 10.47 -2.40
CA SER A 73 10.66 9.23 -1.65
C SER A 73 9.37 9.25 -0.82
N ASN A 74 8.72 8.10 -0.70
CA ASN A 74 7.60 7.95 0.20
C ASN A 74 8.09 8.04 1.65
N THR A 75 7.62 9.03 2.40
CA THR A 75 8.05 9.19 3.80
C THR A 75 7.26 8.27 4.71
N ALA A 76 7.93 7.67 5.70
CA ALA A 76 7.24 6.89 6.71
C ALA A 76 6.23 7.76 7.48
N PRO A 77 5.01 7.26 7.78
CA PRO A 77 4.08 7.95 8.66
C PRO A 77 4.70 8.28 10.01
N SER A 78 4.35 9.45 10.55
CA SER A 78 4.76 9.83 11.89
C SER A 78 4.36 8.77 12.91
N ILE A 79 5.20 8.52 13.90
CA ILE A 79 4.84 7.62 15.01
C ILE A 79 3.55 8.11 15.68
N PRO A 80 2.57 7.22 15.95
CA PRO A 80 1.38 7.60 16.70
C PRO A 80 1.78 8.01 18.13
N ILE A 81 1.32 9.16 18.60
CA ILE A 81 1.64 9.70 19.94
C ILE A 81 0.40 9.78 20.83
N ASN A 82 0.59 10.01 22.13
CA ASN A 82 -0.48 10.17 23.13
C ASN A 82 -1.41 8.95 23.22
N LEU A 83 -0.83 7.74 23.23
CA LEU A 83 -1.59 6.52 23.51
C LEU A 83 -2.18 6.60 24.92
N THR A 84 -3.51 6.56 25.00
CA THR A 84 -4.29 6.49 26.23
C THR A 84 -5.18 5.26 26.20
N SER A 85 -5.46 4.71 27.38
CA SER A 85 -6.34 3.58 27.55
C SER A 85 -7.42 3.88 28.59
N ASN A 86 -8.64 3.41 28.33
CA ASN A 86 -9.75 3.54 29.28
C ASN A 86 -10.58 2.24 29.31
N GLN A 87 -10.69 1.63 30.48
CA GLN A 87 -11.52 0.45 30.69
C GLN A 87 -13.00 0.85 30.69
N THR A 88 -13.81 0.21 29.86
CA THR A 88 -15.24 0.55 29.69
C THR A 88 -16.17 -0.63 29.95
N GLY A 89 -15.69 -1.60 30.74
CA GLY A 89 -16.40 -2.80 31.15
C GLY A 89 -15.42 -3.89 31.62
N ASN A 90 -15.94 -5.02 32.08
CA ASN A 90 -15.13 -6.08 32.68
C ASN A 90 -14.06 -6.63 31.71
N ASN A 91 -14.35 -6.68 30.40
CA ASN A 91 -13.44 -7.24 29.39
C ASN A 91 -13.25 -6.30 28.18
N ARG A 92 -13.35 -4.98 28.36
CA ARG A 92 -13.21 -4.01 27.25
C ARG A 92 -12.32 -2.85 27.62
N ILE A 93 -11.29 -2.64 26.81
CA ILE A 93 -10.41 -1.48 26.87
C ILE A 93 -10.57 -0.66 25.59
N ASN A 94 -10.75 0.64 25.75
CA ASN A 94 -10.69 1.58 24.64
C ASN A 94 -9.29 2.15 24.57
N LEU A 95 -8.65 2.01 23.42
CA LEU A 95 -7.35 2.62 23.13
C LEU A 95 -7.57 3.82 22.23
N LYS A 96 -6.90 4.93 22.53
CA LYS A 96 -6.93 6.15 21.72
C LYS A 96 -5.53 6.72 21.59
N TRP A 97 -5.19 7.25 20.44
CA TRP A 97 -3.93 7.93 20.17
C TRP A 97 -4.18 9.05 19.17
N ASN A 98 -3.23 9.97 19.04
CA ASN A 98 -3.26 10.99 18.00
C ASN A 98 -3.01 10.35 16.64
N LYS A 99 -3.79 10.76 15.63
CA LYS A 99 -3.66 10.28 14.27
C LYS A 99 -2.26 10.64 13.71
N SER A 100 -1.62 9.67 13.05
CA SER A 100 -0.35 9.88 12.33
C SER A 100 -0.54 10.73 11.06
N THR A 101 0.56 11.24 10.53
CA THR A 101 0.62 12.00 9.26
C THR A 101 1.88 11.66 8.47
N ASP A 102 1.79 11.72 7.14
CA ASP A 102 2.94 11.81 6.23
C ASP A 102 2.61 12.77 5.08
N ALA A 103 3.60 13.06 4.23
CA ALA A 103 3.45 14.02 3.14
C ALA A 103 2.68 13.46 1.93
N GLN A 104 2.60 12.13 1.77
CA GLN A 104 2.11 11.48 0.55
C GLN A 104 0.69 10.90 0.70
N THR A 105 0.35 10.43 1.90
CA THR A 105 -0.87 9.71 2.24
C THR A 105 -1.77 10.59 3.10
N LEU A 106 -2.99 10.85 2.62
CA LEU A 106 -3.99 11.49 3.45
C LEU A 106 -4.20 10.66 4.72
N GLN A 107 -4.39 11.32 5.85
CA GLN A 107 -4.53 10.67 7.16
C GLN A 107 -5.57 9.53 7.19
N LYS A 108 -6.67 9.64 6.44
CA LYS A 108 -7.70 8.59 6.26
C LYS A 108 -7.22 7.31 5.53
N GLY A 109 -6.12 7.40 4.80
CA GLY A 109 -5.47 6.28 4.11
C GLY A 109 -4.47 5.52 4.99
N LEU A 110 -4.14 6.03 6.18
CA LEU A 110 -3.23 5.37 7.11
C LEU A 110 -3.92 4.25 7.87
N THR A 111 -3.16 3.18 8.10
CA THR A 111 -3.55 2.03 8.92
C THR A 111 -2.55 1.84 10.06
N TYR A 112 -3.00 1.19 11.12
CA TYR A 112 -2.22 0.93 12.32
C TYR A 112 -2.12 -0.58 12.55
N ASN A 113 -0.92 -1.03 12.90
CA ASN A 113 -0.70 -2.34 13.49
C ASN A 113 -0.77 -2.19 15.00
N LEU A 114 -1.76 -2.80 15.64
CA LEU A 114 -1.83 -2.87 17.09
C LEU A 114 -1.32 -4.23 17.56
N ARG A 115 -0.38 -4.23 18.51
CA ARG A 115 0.15 -5.42 19.16
C ARG A 115 -0.25 -5.37 20.63
N ILE A 116 -1.05 -6.34 21.08
CA ILE A 116 -1.45 -6.49 22.48
C ILE A 116 -0.95 -7.84 22.96
N SER A 117 -0.42 -7.88 24.18
CA SER A 117 0.19 -9.06 24.75
C SER A 117 0.10 -9.01 26.28
N THR A 118 -0.20 -10.16 26.89
CA THR A 118 -0.15 -10.37 28.36
C THR A 118 1.12 -11.10 28.79
N THR A 119 1.85 -11.69 27.83
CA THR A 119 3.13 -12.39 28.00
C THR A 119 4.01 -12.10 26.77
N PRO A 120 5.29 -11.71 26.90
CA PRO A 120 6.10 -11.14 25.82
C PRO A 120 6.16 -11.88 24.46
N GLN A 121 5.71 -13.14 24.39
CA GLN A 121 5.83 -14.02 23.24
C GLN A 121 4.49 -14.37 22.56
N GLU A 122 3.33 -14.06 23.16
CA GLU A 122 2.03 -14.20 22.51
C GLU A 122 1.49 -12.83 22.08
N VAL A 123 1.28 -12.63 20.79
CA VAL A 123 0.88 -11.34 20.21
C VAL A 123 -0.40 -11.50 19.42
N LEU A 124 -1.47 -10.83 19.88
CA LEU A 124 -2.63 -10.60 19.02
C LEU A 124 -2.33 -9.39 18.13
N LYS A 125 -2.31 -9.60 16.81
CA LYS A 125 -2.11 -8.56 15.81
C LYS A 125 -3.45 -8.12 15.25
N LEU A 126 -3.82 -6.85 15.47
CA LEU A 126 -5.02 -6.25 14.92
C LEU A 126 -4.63 -5.16 13.91
N PHE A 127 -5.32 -5.15 12.77
CA PHE A 127 -5.18 -4.13 11.74
C PHE A 127 -6.35 -3.16 11.85
N LEU A 128 -6.06 -1.88 12.07
CA LEU A 128 -7.06 -0.83 12.25
C LEU A 128 -6.86 0.26 11.22
N GLN A 129 -7.94 0.76 10.63
CA GLN A 129 -7.89 1.93 9.74
C GLN A 129 -8.07 3.22 10.54
N CYS A 130 -7.42 4.31 10.11
CA CYS A 130 -7.65 5.61 10.72
C CYS A 130 -9.15 5.99 10.60
N PRO A 131 -9.83 6.33 11.71
CA PRO A 131 -11.25 6.69 11.66
C PRO A 131 -11.49 7.95 10.82
N THR A 132 -12.65 8.01 10.18
CA THR A 132 -13.18 9.21 9.50
C THR A 132 -13.34 10.35 10.51
#